data_AF-A0A9E0Y8Z6-F1
#
_entry.id   AF-A0A9E0Y8Z6-F1
#
_cell.length_a   1.000
_cell.length_b   1.000
_cell.length_c   1.000
_cell.angle_alpha   90.00
_cell.angle_beta   90.00
_cell.angle_gamma   90.00
#
_symmetry.space_group_name_H-M   'P 1'
#
loop_
_entity.id
_entity.type
_entity.pdbx_description
1 polymer ?
#
loop_
_entity_poly.entity_id
_entity_poly.type
_entity_poly.pdbx_seq_one_letter_code
_entity_poly.pdbx_strand_id
1 'polypeptide(L)'
;MSLDIYDLLEALRKRPGLYLGSFGDYSFKCLHSFLSGLSISKHQQIEFHSFWEFGRWVSARLEDWSTSMPFYQLEEELGNDAAFERYFELLDEFKACEQVCHEKALILETHKPNFYQIPPDDIHGRIEPEKPLVICVGQYAPSNVFYLYEIYADRSEKHYPYQNSVEEVKAETKRRWSVAENEWIKIH
;
A
#
# COMPACT_ATOMS: atom_id res chain seq x y z
N MET A 1 6.34 -22.25 12.22
CA MET A 1 6.24 -21.84 10.82
C MET A 1 4.99 -21.00 10.74
N SER A 2 5.13 -19.68 10.76
CA SER A 2 4.01 -18.76 10.55
C SER A 2 3.52 -18.95 9.12
N LEU A 3 2.21 -18.94 8.92
CA LEU A 3 1.61 -19.00 7.59
C LEU A 3 1.53 -17.57 7.07
N ASP A 4 2.04 -17.30 5.87
CA ASP A 4 1.86 -15.98 5.25
C ASP A 4 0.39 -15.85 4.79
N ILE A 5 -0.19 -14.65 4.90
CA ILE A 5 -1.51 -14.34 4.33
C ILE A 5 -1.58 -14.70 2.84
N TYR A 6 -0.47 -14.58 2.11
CA TYR A 6 -0.43 -14.95 0.69
C TYR A 6 -0.54 -16.45 0.45
N ASP A 7 -0.02 -17.28 1.34
CA ASP A 7 -0.20 -18.74 1.26
C ASP A 7 -1.66 -19.12 1.49
N LEU A 8 -2.33 -18.42 2.41
CA LEU A 8 -3.75 -18.60 2.67
C LEU A 8 -4.60 -18.16 1.48
N LEU A 9 -4.29 -17.00 0.88
CA LEU A 9 -4.96 -16.51 -0.32
C LEU A 9 -4.80 -17.47 -1.51
N GLU A 10 -3.62 -18.07 -1.67
CA GLU A 10 -3.36 -19.08 -2.71
C GLU A 10 -4.15 -20.38 -2.47
N ALA A 11 -4.21 -20.84 -1.21
CA ALA A 11 -5.03 -22.00 -0.85
C ALA A 11 -6.53 -21.73 -1.05
N LEU A 12 -6.97 -20.51 -0.73
CA LEU A 12 -8.33 -20.02 -0.96
C LEU A 12 -8.65 -19.99 -2.46
N ARG A 13 -7.77 -19.43 -3.30
CA ARG A 13 -7.94 -19.42 -4.76
C ARG A 13 -8.15 -20.82 -5.34
N LYS A 14 -7.41 -21.82 -4.85
CA LYS A 14 -7.52 -23.22 -5.30
C LYS A 14 -8.78 -23.93 -4.83
N ARG A 15 -9.36 -23.52 -3.69
CA ARG A 15 -10.49 -24.20 -3.04
C ARG A 15 -11.45 -23.18 -2.42
N PRO A 16 -12.02 -22.24 -3.20
CA PRO A 16 -12.80 -21.14 -2.63
C PRO A 16 -13.97 -21.65 -1.79
N GLY A 17 -14.59 -22.76 -2.19
CA GLY A 17 -15.70 -23.36 -1.45
C GLY A 17 -15.38 -23.84 -0.03
N LEU A 18 -14.11 -24.13 0.28
CA LEU A 18 -13.66 -24.53 1.61
C LEU A 18 -13.56 -23.33 2.57
N TYR A 19 -13.18 -22.17 2.05
CA TYR A 19 -12.90 -20.97 2.86
C TYR A 19 -14.07 -20.01 2.87
N LEU A 20 -14.80 -19.91 1.76
CA LEU A 20 -15.87 -18.94 1.52
C LEU A 20 -17.27 -19.59 1.54
N GLY A 21 -17.37 -20.92 1.67
CA GLY A 21 -18.63 -21.68 1.69
C GLY A 21 -19.00 -22.33 0.34
N SER A 22 -19.85 -23.35 0.35
CA SER A 22 -20.07 -24.25 -0.80
C SER A 22 -21.19 -23.84 -1.78
N PHE A 23 -20.84 -23.94 -3.08
CA PHE A 23 -21.63 -23.98 -4.33
C PHE A 23 -22.34 -22.70 -4.81
N GLY A 24 -21.71 -22.01 -5.78
CA GLY A 24 -22.35 -21.08 -6.71
C GLY A 24 -22.13 -19.60 -6.42
N ASP A 25 -22.07 -19.21 -5.14
CA ASP A 25 -22.11 -17.81 -4.72
C ASP A 25 -20.95 -17.40 -3.78
N TYR A 26 -19.72 -17.87 -4.04
CA TYR A 26 -18.58 -17.27 -3.32
C TYR A 26 -18.42 -15.84 -3.81
N SER A 27 -18.74 -14.87 -2.95
CA SER A 27 -18.71 -13.47 -3.33
C SER A 27 -17.43 -12.77 -2.89
N PHE A 28 -17.08 -11.68 -3.57
CA PHE A 28 -16.04 -10.79 -3.07
C PHE A 28 -16.33 -10.34 -1.63
N LYS A 29 -17.61 -10.15 -1.27
CA LYS A 29 -18.04 -9.85 0.10
C LYS A 29 -17.68 -10.95 1.10
N CYS A 30 -17.77 -12.23 0.70
CA CYS A 30 -17.32 -13.36 1.51
C CYS A 30 -15.80 -13.29 1.74
N LEU A 31 -15.03 -13.03 0.67
CA LEU A 31 -13.57 -12.85 0.76
C LEU A 31 -13.20 -11.68 1.68
N HIS A 32 -13.84 -10.53 1.50
CA HIS A 32 -13.63 -9.35 2.34
C HIS A 32 -13.96 -9.62 3.82
N SER A 33 -15.09 -10.28 4.09
CA SER A 33 -15.50 -10.66 5.45
C SER A 33 -14.51 -11.64 6.09
N PHE A 34 -14.04 -12.61 5.32
CA PHE A 34 -13.01 -13.57 5.75
C PHE A 34 -11.70 -12.86 6.14
N LEU A 35 -11.19 -11.99 5.27
CA LEU A 35 -9.95 -11.24 5.50
C LEU A 35 -10.07 -10.25 6.67
N SER A 36 -11.21 -9.57 6.77
CA SER A 36 -11.51 -8.68 7.90
C SER A 36 -11.53 -9.47 9.22
N GLY A 37 -12.21 -10.62 9.25
CA GLY A 37 -12.26 -11.49 10.43
C GLY A 37 -10.87 -11.98 10.85
N LEU A 38 -10.02 -12.36 9.88
CA LEU A 38 -8.65 -12.76 10.18
C LEU A 38 -7.83 -11.60 10.75
N SER A 39 -7.94 -10.39 10.19
CA SER A 39 -7.21 -9.21 10.70
C SER A 39 -7.59 -8.87 12.16
N ILE A 40 -8.85 -9.08 12.54
CA ILE A 40 -9.35 -8.84 13.89
C ILE A 40 -8.91 -9.94 14.86
N SER A 41 -8.80 -11.18 14.38
CA SER A 41 -8.60 -12.36 15.23
C SER A 41 -7.27 -12.38 16.03
N LYS A 42 -6.36 -11.41 15.82
CA LYS A 42 -5.02 -11.38 16.43
C LYS A 42 -4.34 -12.75 16.42
N HIS A 43 -4.58 -13.57 15.39
CA HIS A 43 -3.92 -14.85 15.28
C HIS A 43 -2.42 -14.59 15.13
N GLN A 44 -1.68 -14.84 16.20
CA GLN A 44 -0.22 -14.67 16.33
C GLN A 44 0.59 -15.48 15.30
N GLN A 45 -0.06 -16.19 14.39
CA GLN A 45 0.53 -17.10 13.44
C GLN A 45 0.49 -16.60 11.99
N ILE A 46 -0.23 -15.51 11.69
CA ILE A 46 -0.32 -14.93 10.33
C ILE A 46 0.24 -13.52 10.35
N GLU A 47 1.29 -13.29 9.57
CA GLU A 47 1.85 -11.95 9.38
C GLU A 47 1.03 -11.17 8.35
N PHE A 48 0.54 -9.98 8.74
CA PHE A 48 -0.32 -9.12 7.90
C PHE A 48 0.39 -7.92 7.29
N HIS A 49 1.72 -7.81 7.47
CA HIS A 49 2.47 -6.57 7.21
C HIS A 49 2.37 -6.06 5.76
N SER A 50 2.06 -6.95 4.81
CA SER A 50 1.98 -6.66 3.38
C SER A 50 0.56 -6.52 2.83
N PHE A 51 -0.47 -6.96 3.57
CA PHE A 51 -1.84 -7.03 3.03
C PHE A 51 -2.44 -5.63 2.77
N TRP A 52 -2.15 -4.67 3.65
CA TRP A 52 -2.57 -3.28 3.46
C TRP A 52 -1.86 -2.59 2.29
N GLU A 53 -0.63 -3.00 1.99
CA GLU A 53 0.12 -2.48 0.84
C GLU A 53 -0.51 -2.92 -0.48
N PHE A 54 -0.98 -4.17 -0.55
CA PHE A 54 -1.68 -4.66 -1.73
C PHE A 54 -2.93 -3.83 -2.05
N GLY A 55 -3.79 -3.57 -1.07
CA GLY A 55 -4.98 -2.73 -1.28
C GLY A 55 -4.63 -1.33 -1.78
N ARG A 56 -3.63 -0.69 -1.15
CA ARG A 56 -3.14 0.64 -1.56
C ARG A 56 -2.52 0.64 -2.95
N TRP A 57 -1.78 -0.41 -3.29
CA TRP A 57 -1.20 -0.61 -4.62
C TRP A 57 -2.29 -0.77 -5.67
N VAL A 58 -3.34 -1.56 -5.42
CA VAL A 58 -4.47 -1.73 -6.36
C VAL A 58 -5.17 -0.40 -6.63
N SER A 59 -5.48 0.38 -5.59
CA SER A 59 -6.14 1.69 -5.76
C SER A 59 -5.30 2.64 -6.63
N ALA A 60 -3.97 2.61 -6.48
CA ALA A 60 -3.07 3.41 -7.31
C ALA A 60 -2.94 2.84 -8.73
N ARG A 61 -2.86 1.51 -8.86
CA ARG A 61 -2.68 0.79 -10.11
C ARG A 61 -3.87 0.94 -11.08
N LEU A 62 -5.07 1.12 -10.54
CA LEU A 62 -6.31 1.19 -11.31
C LEU A 62 -6.84 2.61 -11.54
N GLU A 63 -6.20 3.63 -10.94
CA GLU A 63 -6.55 5.06 -11.02
C GLU A 63 -7.99 5.38 -10.54
N ASP A 64 -8.20 6.47 -9.80
CA ASP A 64 -9.52 6.93 -9.31
C ASP A 64 -10.32 5.96 -8.42
N TRP A 65 -9.70 4.89 -7.95
CA TRP A 65 -10.36 3.88 -7.14
C TRP A 65 -10.26 4.15 -5.65
N SER A 66 -11.32 3.80 -4.92
CA SER A 66 -11.40 3.96 -3.48
C SER A 66 -10.24 3.26 -2.80
N THR A 67 -9.63 3.98 -1.87
CA THR A 67 -8.44 3.57 -1.12
C THR A 67 -8.78 2.59 0.00
N SER A 68 -10.03 2.67 0.49
CA SER A 68 -10.50 1.85 1.59
C SER A 68 -10.89 0.47 1.10
N MET A 69 -11.54 0.37 -0.07
CA MET A 69 -12.01 -0.91 -0.60
C MET A 69 -12.08 -0.89 -2.15
N PRO A 70 -10.93 -0.88 -2.85
CA PRO A 70 -10.90 -0.84 -4.32
C PRO A 70 -11.66 -2.00 -4.95
N PHE A 71 -11.78 -3.10 -4.22
CA PHE A 71 -12.37 -4.32 -4.73
C PHE A 71 -13.90 -4.32 -4.81
N TYR A 72 -14.61 -3.42 -4.11
CA TYR A 72 -16.06 -3.28 -4.34
C TYR A 72 -16.33 -2.65 -5.70
N GLN A 73 -15.43 -1.78 -6.18
CA GLN A 73 -15.52 -1.24 -7.53
C GLN A 73 -15.25 -2.32 -8.58
N LEU A 74 -14.34 -3.29 -8.34
CA LEU A 74 -14.22 -4.48 -9.22
C LEU A 74 -15.55 -5.22 -9.33
N GLU A 75 -16.19 -5.51 -8.19
CA GLU A 75 -17.45 -6.26 -8.16
C GLU A 75 -18.56 -5.50 -8.90
N GLU A 76 -18.63 -4.18 -8.73
CA GLU A 76 -19.59 -3.31 -9.42
C GLU A 76 -19.36 -3.26 -10.94
N GLU A 77 -18.11 -3.15 -11.39
CA GLU A 77 -17.78 -3.01 -12.82
C GLU A 77 -17.80 -4.34 -13.58
N LEU A 78 -17.31 -5.43 -12.98
CA LEU A 78 -17.07 -6.70 -13.67
C LEU A 78 -18.09 -7.78 -13.31
N GLY A 79 -18.86 -7.59 -12.24
CA GLY A 79 -19.65 -8.64 -11.61
C GLY A 79 -18.79 -9.59 -10.78
N ASN A 80 -19.45 -10.41 -9.96
CA ASN A 80 -18.79 -11.17 -8.89
C ASN A 80 -17.66 -12.10 -9.37
N ASP A 81 -17.94 -12.99 -10.33
CA ASP A 81 -16.99 -14.03 -10.72
C ASP A 81 -15.76 -13.45 -11.42
N ALA A 82 -15.96 -12.47 -12.31
CA ALA A 82 -14.87 -11.79 -13.00
C ALA A 82 -14.05 -10.91 -12.04
N ALA A 83 -14.70 -10.25 -11.07
CA ALA A 83 -14.01 -9.50 -10.02
C ALA A 83 -13.13 -10.41 -9.13
N PHE A 84 -13.61 -11.61 -8.83
CA PHE A 84 -12.86 -12.59 -8.04
C PHE A 84 -11.60 -13.06 -8.77
N GLU A 85 -11.71 -13.43 -10.05
CA GLU A 85 -10.52 -13.78 -10.85
C GLU A 85 -9.58 -12.57 -11.00
N ARG A 86 -10.12 -11.38 -11.30
CA ARG A 86 -9.31 -10.17 -11.45
C ARG A 86 -8.56 -9.78 -10.17
N TYR A 87 -9.16 -10.01 -8.99
CA TYR A 87 -8.49 -9.83 -7.71
C TYR A 87 -7.21 -10.66 -7.62
N PHE A 88 -7.27 -11.94 -8.01
CA PHE A 88 -6.10 -12.81 -7.94
C PHE A 88 -5.08 -12.51 -9.03
N GLU A 89 -5.49 -12.07 -10.22
CA GLU A 89 -4.56 -11.55 -11.22
C GLU A 89 -3.80 -10.32 -10.70
N LEU A 90 -4.50 -9.38 -10.07
CA LEU A 90 -3.87 -8.21 -9.44
C LEU A 90 -2.93 -8.60 -8.31
N LEU A 91 -3.28 -9.64 -7.55
CA LEU A 91 -2.41 -10.18 -6.50
C LEU A 91 -1.14 -10.80 -7.09
N ASP A 92 -1.26 -11.53 -8.20
CA ASP A 92 -0.12 -12.09 -8.92
C ASP A 92 0.77 -10.97 -9.49
N GLU A 93 0.17 -9.94 -10.10
CA GLU A 93 0.88 -8.74 -10.58
C GLU A 93 1.65 -8.06 -9.42
N PHE A 94 1.00 -7.86 -8.28
CA PHE A 94 1.62 -7.25 -7.10
C PHE A 94 2.78 -8.09 -6.54
N LYS A 95 2.59 -9.41 -6.42
CA LYS A 95 3.63 -10.32 -5.92
C LYS A 95 4.82 -10.44 -6.87
N ALA A 96 4.60 -10.22 -8.15
CA ALA A 96 5.67 -10.17 -9.14
C ALA A 96 6.43 -8.84 -9.13
N CYS A 97 5.94 -7.82 -8.42
CA CYS A 97 6.63 -6.54 -8.34
C CYS A 97 7.84 -6.59 -7.42
N GLU A 98 8.93 -5.98 -7.87
CA GLU A 98 10.08 -5.65 -7.04
C GLU A 98 9.94 -4.21 -6.54
N GLN A 99 10.37 -3.97 -5.30
CA GLN A 99 10.43 -2.61 -4.76
C GLN A 99 11.79 -2.00 -5.10
N VAL A 100 11.80 -1.04 -6.01
CA VAL A 100 13.01 -0.38 -6.49
C VAL A 100 13.04 1.08 -6.03
N CYS A 101 14.24 1.58 -5.74
CA CYS A 101 14.46 2.98 -5.43
C CYS A 101 15.12 3.67 -6.63
N HIS A 102 14.45 4.67 -7.18
CA HIS A 102 14.97 5.42 -8.34
C HIS A 102 15.90 6.55 -7.93
N GLU A 103 15.48 7.31 -6.94
CA GLU A 103 16.17 8.51 -6.50
C GLU A 103 16.03 8.68 -5.00
N LYS A 104 17.03 9.30 -4.37
CA LYS A 104 17.01 9.63 -2.95
C LYS A 104 17.45 11.06 -2.67
N ALA A 105 16.95 11.61 -1.58
CA ALA A 105 17.38 12.89 -1.03
C ALA A 105 17.67 12.73 0.48
N LEU A 106 18.69 13.45 0.97
CA LEU A 106 18.98 13.54 2.39
C LEU A 106 18.19 14.69 3.00
N ILE A 107 17.55 14.45 4.14
CA ILE A 107 16.82 15.50 4.84
C ILE A 107 17.72 16.10 5.90
N LEU A 108 18.08 17.36 5.65
CA LEU A 108 18.92 18.18 6.52
C LEU A 108 18.10 19.02 7.49
N GLU A 109 18.74 19.53 8.54
CA GLU A 109 18.12 20.43 9.52
C GLU A 109 17.44 21.67 8.90
N THR A 110 17.96 22.15 7.78
CA THR A 110 17.40 23.29 7.03
C THR A 110 16.04 23.02 6.41
N HIS A 111 15.69 21.76 6.18
CA HIS A 111 14.38 21.37 5.69
C HIS A 111 13.34 21.55 6.78
N LYS A 112 12.25 22.23 6.46
CA LYS A 112 11.10 22.40 7.34
C LYS A 112 9.90 21.68 6.75
N PRO A 113 9.20 20.86 7.54
CA PRO A 113 7.96 20.27 7.08
C PRO A 113 6.90 21.35 6.89
N ASN A 114 6.11 21.24 5.81
CA ASN A 114 4.96 22.12 5.57
C ASN A 114 3.64 21.43 5.94
N PHE A 115 3.68 20.48 6.87
CA PHE A 115 2.52 19.77 7.37
C PHE A 115 2.67 19.51 8.88
N TYR A 116 1.55 19.13 9.51
CA TYR A 116 1.50 18.81 10.93
C TYR A 116 0.87 17.43 11.11
N GLN A 117 1.30 16.73 12.15
CA GLN A 117 0.63 15.53 12.64
C GLN A 117 -0.37 15.91 13.73
N ILE A 118 -1.48 15.17 13.78
CA ILE A 118 -2.48 15.28 14.83
C ILE A 118 -2.26 14.08 15.76
N PRO A 119 -1.88 14.30 17.04
CA PRO A 119 -1.73 13.22 18.00
C PRO A 119 -3.06 12.47 18.19
N PRO A 120 -3.02 11.14 18.43
CA PRO A 120 -4.24 10.37 18.71
C PRO A 120 -5.03 10.90 19.91
N ASP A 121 -4.32 11.41 20.92
CA ASP A 121 -4.89 11.84 22.20
C ASP A 121 -5.25 13.34 22.26
N ASP A 122 -4.93 14.10 21.20
CA ASP A 122 -5.21 15.53 21.15
C ASP A 122 -5.55 15.97 19.72
N ILE A 123 -6.85 15.94 19.41
CA ILE A 123 -7.39 16.32 18.10
C ILE A 123 -7.18 17.81 17.74
N HIS A 124 -6.79 18.64 18.72
CA HIS A 124 -6.48 20.05 18.52
C HIS A 124 -4.97 20.33 18.53
N GLY A 125 -4.19 19.39 19.05
CA GLY A 125 -2.73 19.38 19.00
C GLY A 125 -2.25 19.28 17.56
N ARG A 126 -1.43 20.25 17.14
CA ARG A 126 -0.65 20.16 15.91
C ARG A 126 0.81 20.05 16.32
N ILE A 127 1.41 18.91 16.05
CA ILE A 127 2.83 18.70 16.29
C ILE A 127 3.57 18.69 14.96
N GLU A 128 4.79 19.24 14.98
CA GLU A 128 5.70 19.11 13.85
C GLU A 128 6.06 17.62 13.72
N PRO A 129 5.97 17.04 12.50
CA PRO A 129 6.34 15.65 12.29
C PRO A 129 7.84 15.46 12.54
N GLU A 130 8.21 14.28 13.02
CA GLU A 130 9.62 13.85 12.99
C GLU A 130 10.12 13.88 11.54
N LYS A 131 11.35 14.38 11.32
CA LYS A 131 11.94 14.40 9.97
C LYS A 131 12.55 13.03 9.66
N PRO A 132 12.30 12.45 8.47
CA PRO A 132 13.08 11.30 8.02
C PRO A 132 14.54 11.70 7.82
N LEU A 133 15.45 10.74 7.84
CA LEU A 133 16.87 10.94 7.50
C LEU A 133 17.08 10.94 5.99
N VAL A 134 16.37 10.04 5.31
CA VAL A 134 16.45 9.84 3.87
C VAL A 134 15.04 9.71 3.33
N ILE A 135 14.81 10.33 2.18
CA ILE A 135 13.61 10.12 1.39
C ILE A 135 13.98 9.48 0.07
N CYS A 136 13.17 8.53 -0.38
CA CYS A 136 13.35 7.78 -1.60
C CYS A 136 12.09 7.85 -2.48
N VAL A 137 12.29 7.96 -3.80
CA VAL A 137 11.26 7.67 -4.79
C VAL A 137 11.25 6.16 -5.02
N GLY A 138 10.30 5.48 -4.39
CA GLY A 138 10.07 4.05 -4.58
C GLY A 138 9.15 3.76 -5.77
N GLN A 139 9.30 2.58 -6.36
CA GLN A 139 8.37 2.03 -7.35
C GLN A 139 8.15 0.54 -7.08
N TYR A 140 6.92 0.08 -7.29
CA TYR A 140 6.63 -1.34 -7.47
C TYR A 140 6.90 -1.72 -8.94
N ALA A 141 8.14 -2.01 -9.32
CA ALA A 141 8.49 -2.32 -10.70
C ALA A 141 8.06 -3.74 -11.09
N PRO A 142 7.55 -3.98 -12.31
CA PRO A 142 7.47 -3.06 -13.44
C PRO A 142 6.17 -2.24 -13.50
N SER A 143 5.36 -2.21 -12.43
CA SER A 143 4.13 -1.41 -12.42
C SER A 143 4.44 0.08 -12.35
N ASN A 144 3.54 0.92 -12.86
CA ASN A 144 3.68 2.39 -12.79
C ASN A 144 3.21 2.97 -11.44
N VAL A 145 3.35 2.20 -10.36
CA VAL A 145 2.93 2.64 -9.01
C VAL A 145 4.17 3.08 -8.26
N PHE A 146 4.26 4.38 -8.04
CA PHE A 146 5.35 5.05 -7.34
C PHE A 146 4.91 5.46 -5.94
N TYR A 147 5.86 5.59 -5.02
CA TYR A 147 5.57 5.99 -3.66
C TYR A 147 6.70 6.79 -3.05
N LEU A 148 6.34 7.72 -2.17
CA LEU A 148 7.27 8.39 -1.28
C LEU A 148 7.65 7.41 -0.14
N TYR A 149 8.93 7.04 -0.07
CA TYR A 149 9.46 6.18 1.00
C TYR A 149 10.35 7.00 1.95
N GLU A 150 9.91 7.13 3.19
CA GLU A 150 10.55 7.91 4.24
C GLU A 150 11.32 6.96 5.18
N ILE A 151 12.61 7.19 5.36
CA ILE A 151 13.49 6.36 6.19
C ILE A 151 13.95 7.17 7.40
N TYR A 152 13.61 6.70 8.59
CA TYR A 152 13.94 7.29 9.89
C TYR A 152 15.07 6.50 10.55
N ALA A 153 15.49 6.90 11.75
CA ALA A 153 16.56 6.23 12.49
C ALA A 153 16.19 4.80 12.92
N ASP A 154 14.92 4.56 13.25
CA ASP A 154 14.42 3.32 13.85
C ASP A 154 13.33 2.63 13.02
N ARG A 155 12.82 3.28 11.98
CA ARG A 155 11.72 2.79 11.15
C ARG A 155 11.78 3.32 9.72
N SER A 156 10.90 2.78 8.89
CA SER A 156 10.66 3.28 7.54
C SER A 156 9.17 3.27 7.24
N GLU A 157 8.71 4.25 6.47
CA GLU A 157 7.31 4.46 6.17
C GLU A 157 7.11 4.68 4.68
N LYS A 158 6.13 4.02 4.08
CA LYS A 158 5.64 4.36 2.73
C LYS A 158 4.48 5.32 2.88
N HIS A 159 4.64 6.52 2.34
CA HIS A 159 3.59 7.51 2.33
C HIS A 159 2.48 7.12 1.33
N TYR A 160 1.23 7.40 1.72
CA TYR A 160 0.04 7.17 0.94
C TYR A 160 -0.77 8.49 0.83
N PRO A 161 -1.40 8.83 -0.31
CA PRO A 161 -1.59 8.02 -1.53
C PRO A 161 -0.29 7.69 -2.27
N TYR A 162 -0.31 6.64 -3.10
CA TYR A 162 0.75 6.37 -4.07
C TYR A 162 0.54 7.20 -5.33
N GLN A 163 1.58 7.33 -6.15
CA GLN A 163 1.70 8.22 -7.30
C GLN A 163 1.88 7.43 -8.59
N ASN A 164 1.68 8.10 -9.72
CA ASN A 164 1.82 7.49 -11.06
C ASN A 164 3.15 7.81 -11.75
N SER A 165 3.97 8.68 -11.15
CA SER A 165 5.27 9.08 -11.70
C SER A 165 6.29 9.48 -10.63
N VAL A 166 7.56 9.48 -11.01
CA VAL A 166 8.67 10.00 -10.19
C VAL A 166 8.45 11.48 -9.87
N GLU A 167 7.97 12.25 -10.86
CA GLU A 167 7.72 13.69 -10.75
C GLU A 167 6.64 14.01 -9.72
N GLU A 168 5.56 13.22 -9.67
CA GLU A 168 4.51 13.36 -8.66
C GLU A 168 5.04 13.07 -7.26
N VAL A 169 5.87 12.03 -7.08
CA VAL A 169 6.49 11.74 -5.78
C VAL A 169 7.39 12.90 -5.33
N LYS A 170 8.17 13.46 -6.26
CA LYS A 170 9.02 14.63 -5.97
C LYS A 170 8.20 15.87 -5.63
N ALA A 171 7.11 16.12 -6.35
CA ALA A 171 6.20 17.22 -6.04
C ALA A 171 5.59 17.07 -4.64
N GLU A 172 5.17 15.86 -4.26
CA GLU A 172 4.67 15.57 -2.93
C GLU A 172 5.74 15.72 -1.85
N THR A 173 6.97 15.27 -2.13
CA THR A 173 8.11 15.44 -1.22
C THR A 173 8.44 16.92 -1.01
N LYS A 174 8.46 17.72 -2.08
CA LYS A 174 8.65 19.17 -1.99
C LYS A 174 7.54 19.82 -1.17
N ARG A 175 6.29 19.40 -1.39
CA ARG A 175 5.13 19.89 -0.62
C ARG A 175 5.29 19.58 0.86
N ARG A 176 5.66 18.35 1.23
CA ARG A 176 5.74 17.89 2.62
C ARG A 176 7.00 18.37 3.33
N TRP A 177 8.16 18.25 2.68
CA TRP A 177 9.48 18.33 3.32
C TRP A 177 10.37 19.45 2.77
N SER A 178 9.87 20.24 1.81
CA SER A 178 10.61 21.35 1.19
C SER A 178 11.90 20.94 0.45
N VAL A 179 12.01 19.67 0.01
CA VAL A 179 13.14 19.18 -0.78
C VAL A 179 13.10 19.78 -2.18
N ALA A 180 14.20 20.37 -2.63
CA ALA A 180 14.35 20.96 -3.95
C ALA A 180 14.73 19.92 -5.02
N GLU A 181 14.48 20.24 -6.29
CA GLU A 181 14.73 19.32 -7.42
C GLU A 181 16.21 18.94 -7.58
N ASN A 182 17.12 19.85 -7.22
CA ASN A 182 18.56 19.64 -7.32
C ASN A 182 19.15 18.83 -6.15
N GLU A 183 18.35 18.46 -5.15
CA GLU A 183 18.80 17.68 -3.98
C GLU A 183 18.64 16.17 -4.18
N TRP A 184 18.01 15.76 -5.29
CA TRP A 184 17.81 14.35 -5.62
C TRP A 184 19.04 13.73 -6.28
N ILE A 185 19.39 12.53 -5.80
CA ILE A 185 20.49 11.71 -6.29
C ILE A 185 19.90 10.45 -6.92
N LYS A 186 20.17 10.24 -8.21
CA LYS A 186 19.76 9.02 -8.94
C LYS A 186 20.52 7.81 -8.43
N ILE A 187 19.82 6.70 -8.30
CA ILE A 187 20.37 5.39 -7.96
C ILE A 187 20.44 4.57 -9.25
N HIS A 188 21.61 4.02 -9.54
CA HIS A 188 21.88 3.15 -10.69
C HIS A 188 21.80 1.68 -10.29
#